data_AF-A0A9W7ZXH3-F1
#
_entry.id   AF-A0A9W7ZXH3-F1
#
_cell.length_a   1.000
_cell.length_b   1.000
_cell.length_c   1.000
_cell.angle_alpha   90.00
_cell.angle_beta   90.00
_cell.angle_gamma   90.00
#
_symmetry.space_group_name_H-M   'P 1'
#
loop_
_entity.id
_entity.type
_entity.pdbx_description
1 polymer ?
#
loop_
_entity_poly.entity_id
_entity_poly.type
_entity_poly.pdbx_seq_one_letter_code
_entity_poly.pdbx_strand_id
1 'polypeptide(L)'
;MAIPQLDAQIRDILKQLPAANAFEIYTISTTATPIASLTPKQRLPTVHATRTTELKRLILLVQKNQRNMHPSGGEGGQEERHLVCGLSVREFVTVVAYPAQARQRTQSGAPVPHAEIHANVYLEKIDSSGHLSLSQTSAISPMRAAITGYLAFVTQLYHDVLKSLRVYTFARAQPEYLFAMSSKNRNKHQLDDAQLVRWWKKSFDIAGTYIASRYPQKLPSHIKASAFLPGSDHSEAGWLKETCPFPQALRPSFGSALQVGDRCQWSWGLGYPPDAKAHDCIPQYPDDPMTRLLQKPESAKWTVENAMDMVAISEECGAGRRTAFFALDIPTCSPHFFGCSSTSTPSTSGPSSPRHALNIPLLSHREFEQVELSLFDHSMDFSQSQTSLQSTARFTKWLGSRFPSIKPLEMITSGSAVVIDNAAQETSGGTQNDSHSSKRNTEAVVNTLSTNIVRKKQKVKP
;
A
#
# COMPACT_ATOMS: atom_id res chain seq x y z
N MET A 1 -17.92 -20.29 -0.74
CA MET A 1 -17.33 -19.33 0.22
C MET A 1 -17.73 -17.94 -0.23
N ALA A 2 -18.25 -17.08 0.66
CA ALA A 2 -18.63 -15.72 0.28
C ALA A 2 -17.38 -14.91 -0.12
N ILE A 3 -17.49 -14.09 -1.16
CA ILE A 3 -16.36 -13.27 -1.62
C ILE A 3 -16.10 -12.18 -0.57
N PRO A 4 -14.84 -11.96 -0.14
CA PRO A 4 -14.52 -10.87 0.76
C PRO A 4 -14.89 -9.52 0.13
N GLN A 5 -15.52 -8.65 0.91
CA GLN A 5 -15.76 -7.26 0.52
C GLN A 5 -14.64 -6.39 1.11
N LEU A 6 -13.95 -5.63 0.26
CA LEU A 6 -12.83 -4.77 0.66
C LEU A 6 -13.25 -3.78 1.76
N ASP A 7 -14.36 -3.07 1.54
CA ASP A 7 -14.84 -2.07 2.50
C ASP A 7 -15.21 -2.70 3.85
N ALA A 8 -15.69 -3.95 3.85
CA ALA A 8 -15.96 -4.67 5.09
C ALA A 8 -14.68 -4.98 5.88
N GLN A 9 -13.60 -5.39 5.20
CA GLN A 9 -12.32 -5.66 5.84
C GLN A 9 -11.72 -4.36 6.42
N ILE A 10 -11.72 -3.28 5.66
CA ILE A 10 -11.26 -1.97 6.14
C ILE A 10 -12.10 -1.51 7.34
N ARG A 11 -13.44 -1.59 7.22
CA ARG A 11 -14.37 -1.24 8.30
C ARG A 11 -14.09 -2.03 9.57
N ASP A 12 -13.83 -3.33 9.48
CA ASP A 12 -13.63 -4.16 10.65
C ASP A 12 -12.35 -3.79 11.44
N ILE A 13 -11.30 -3.31 10.75
CA ILE A 13 -10.12 -2.72 11.40
C ILE A 13 -10.43 -1.33 11.95
N LEU A 14 -11.07 -0.47 11.16
CA LEU A 14 -11.41 0.89 11.57
C LEU A 14 -12.36 0.93 12.78
N LYS A 15 -13.23 -0.09 12.95
CA LYS A 15 -14.12 -0.20 14.13
C LYS A 15 -13.35 -0.19 15.45
N GLN A 16 -12.08 -0.61 15.41
CA GLN A 16 -11.20 -0.69 16.59
C GLN A 16 -10.59 0.67 16.98
N LEU A 17 -10.80 1.72 16.17
CA LEU A 17 -10.44 3.09 16.55
C LEU A 17 -11.33 3.59 17.70
N PRO A 18 -10.91 4.64 18.45
CA PRO A 18 -11.69 5.20 19.55
C PRO A 18 -13.14 5.47 19.15
N ALA A 19 -14.08 5.13 20.03
CA ALA A 19 -15.51 5.13 19.76
C ALA A 19 -16.06 6.50 19.33
N ALA A 20 -17.26 6.47 18.75
CA ALA A 20 -18.05 7.65 18.36
C ALA A 20 -17.42 8.53 17.27
N ASN A 21 -16.54 7.97 16.43
CA ASN A 21 -16.05 8.63 15.24
C ASN A 21 -16.73 8.04 14.01
N ALA A 22 -17.34 8.90 13.19
CA ALA A 22 -18.02 8.49 11.97
C ALA A 22 -17.09 8.65 10.77
N PHE A 23 -17.07 7.63 9.91
CA PHE A 23 -16.28 7.62 8.68
C PHE A 23 -17.13 7.20 7.48
N GLU A 24 -16.75 7.74 6.33
CA GLU A 24 -17.13 7.24 5.02
C GLU A 24 -15.89 6.64 4.36
N ILE A 25 -16.03 5.43 3.84
CA ILE A 25 -15.00 4.74 3.08
C ILE A 25 -15.41 4.76 1.61
N TYR A 26 -14.64 5.46 0.78
CA TYR A 26 -14.79 5.41 -0.67
C TYR A 26 -13.77 4.43 -1.23
N THR A 27 -14.24 3.43 -1.96
CA THR A 27 -13.39 2.49 -2.69
C THR A 27 -13.67 2.59 -4.17
N ILE A 28 -12.64 2.95 -4.92
CA ILE A 28 -12.68 3.23 -6.34
C ILE A 28 -11.69 2.28 -7.00
N SER A 29 -12.09 1.57 -8.05
CA SER A 29 -11.24 0.58 -8.70
C SER A 29 -11.34 0.68 -10.23
N THR A 30 -10.28 0.32 -10.94
CA THR A 30 -10.35 0.17 -12.40
C THR A 30 -10.83 -1.22 -12.80
N THR A 31 -11.28 -1.37 -14.04
CA THR A 31 -11.26 -2.68 -14.69
C THR A 31 -9.83 -3.20 -14.81
N ALA A 32 -9.65 -4.52 -14.74
CA ALA A 32 -8.33 -5.13 -14.93
C ALA A 32 -7.94 -5.09 -16.41
N THR A 33 -6.82 -4.45 -16.74
CA THR A 33 -6.32 -4.29 -18.12
C THR A 33 -5.10 -5.17 -18.35
N PRO A 34 -4.96 -5.80 -19.54
CA PRO A 34 -3.73 -6.49 -19.90
C PRO A 34 -2.55 -5.51 -19.98
N ILE A 35 -1.41 -5.91 -19.43
CA ILE A 35 -0.15 -5.16 -19.53
C ILE A 35 1.00 -6.12 -19.91
N ALA A 36 2.17 -5.55 -20.21
CA ALA A 36 3.40 -6.33 -20.31
C ALA A 36 3.75 -6.97 -18.95
N SER A 37 4.54 -8.05 -18.97
CA SER A 37 5.05 -8.66 -17.74
C SER A 37 5.82 -7.62 -16.90
N LEU A 38 5.68 -7.70 -15.57
CA LEU A 38 6.49 -6.92 -14.64
C LEU A 38 7.99 -7.30 -14.70
N THR A 39 8.30 -8.49 -15.22
CA THR A 39 9.66 -8.98 -15.47
C THR A 39 9.83 -9.25 -16.97
N PRO A 40 9.84 -8.20 -17.82
CA PRO A 40 9.68 -8.34 -19.28
C PRO A 40 10.82 -9.10 -19.96
N LYS A 41 12.00 -9.19 -19.33
CA LYS A 41 13.16 -9.88 -19.89
C LYS A 41 13.39 -11.28 -19.31
N GLN A 42 12.51 -11.74 -18.40
CA GLN A 42 12.59 -13.07 -17.83
C GLN A 42 12.32 -14.10 -18.93
N ARG A 43 13.38 -14.76 -19.40
CA ARG A 43 13.28 -15.89 -20.33
C ARG A 43 13.12 -17.16 -19.52
N LEU A 44 11.90 -17.68 -19.41
CA LEU A 44 11.66 -19.00 -18.86
C LEU A 44 11.62 -20.00 -20.02
N PRO A 45 12.62 -20.89 -20.18
CA PRO A 45 12.68 -21.83 -21.31
C PRO A 45 11.48 -22.78 -21.37
N THR A 46 10.81 -22.95 -20.23
CA THR A 46 9.72 -23.88 -20.00
C THR A 46 8.35 -23.20 -19.92
N VAL A 47 8.22 -21.91 -20.24
CA VAL A 47 6.93 -21.21 -20.17
C VAL A 47 6.34 -21.01 -21.55
N HIS A 48 5.06 -21.38 -21.68
CA HIS A 48 4.33 -21.28 -22.94
C HIS A 48 3.67 -19.92 -23.15
N ALA A 49 3.14 -19.33 -22.06
CA ALA A 49 2.50 -18.04 -22.11
C ALA A 49 2.53 -17.37 -20.73
N THR A 50 2.73 -16.06 -20.74
CA THR A 50 2.57 -15.21 -19.56
C THR A 50 1.56 -14.13 -19.89
N ARG A 51 0.54 -13.99 -19.05
CA ARG A 51 -0.44 -12.90 -19.16
C ARG A 51 -0.49 -12.14 -17.84
N THR A 52 -0.15 -10.87 -17.88
CA THR A 52 -0.27 -9.98 -16.73
C THR A 52 -1.43 -9.01 -16.92
N THR A 53 -2.21 -8.81 -15.88
CA THR A 53 -3.22 -7.76 -15.82
C THR A 53 -2.97 -6.83 -14.66
N GLU A 54 -3.15 -5.54 -14.88
CA GLU A 54 -3.10 -4.48 -13.86
C GLU A 54 -4.51 -4.05 -13.47
N LEU A 55 -4.72 -3.79 -12.19
CA LEU A 55 -5.88 -3.11 -11.66
C LEU A 55 -5.42 -2.06 -10.65
N LYS A 56 -5.99 -0.86 -10.70
CA LYS A 56 -5.72 0.21 -9.72
C LYS A 56 -6.86 0.32 -8.72
N ARG A 57 -6.54 0.64 -7.47
CA ARG A 57 -7.51 0.97 -6.42
C ARG A 57 -7.12 2.24 -5.69
N LEU A 58 -8.13 3.04 -5.36
CA LEU A 58 -8.03 4.20 -4.49
C LEU A 58 -9.03 4.04 -3.35
N ILE A 59 -8.51 4.06 -2.13
CA ILE A 59 -9.29 4.03 -0.89
C ILE A 59 -9.18 5.43 -0.26
N LEU A 60 -10.30 6.11 -0.04
CA LEU A 60 -10.36 7.40 0.64
C LEU A 60 -11.20 7.30 1.90
N LEU A 61 -10.70 7.88 2.99
CA LEU A 61 -11.43 8.01 4.24
C LEU A 61 -11.87 9.46 4.42
N VAL A 62 -13.16 9.66 4.62
CA VAL A 62 -13.74 10.95 5.04
C VAL A 62 -14.20 10.81 6.49
N GLN A 63 -13.74 11.68 7.38
CA GLN A 63 -14.27 11.77 8.74
C GLN A 63 -15.48 12.70 8.75
N LYS A 64 -16.57 12.24 9.39
CA LYS A 64 -17.77 13.02 9.70
C LYS A 64 -17.69 13.47 11.15
N ASN A 65 -17.67 14.78 11.37
CA ASN A 65 -17.75 15.37 12.70
C ASN A 65 -19.13 16.00 12.89
N GLN A 66 -19.86 15.51 13.89
CA GLN A 66 -21.03 16.24 14.39
C GLN A 66 -20.51 17.29 15.37
N ARG A 67 -20.61 18.58 15.01
CA ARG A 67 -20.45 19.61 16.04
C ARG A 67 -21.58 19.43 17.03
N ASN A 68 -21.24 19.33 18.32
CA ASN A 68 -22.21 19.50 19.39
C ASN A 68 -22.86 20.88 19.20
N MET A 69 -24.08 20.87 18.67
CA MET A 69 -24.95 22.02 18.66
C MET A 69 -25.10 22.49 20.12
N HIS A 70 -24.74 23.74 20.37
CA HIS A 70 -25.23 24.41 21.57
C HIS A 70 -26.77 24.30 21.56
N PRO A 71 -27.44 24.02 22.69
CA PRO A 71 -28.89 23.73 22.73
C PRO A 71 -29.81 24.92 22.35
N SER A 72 -29.27 26.02 21.82
CA SER A 72 -30.04 27.16 21.33
C SER A 72 -30.60 26.91 19.92
N GLY A 73 -31.60 26.03 19.83
CA GLY A 73 -32.79 26.10 18.95
C GLY A 73 -32.69 26.39 17.44
N GLY A 74 -31.51 26.44 16.83
CA GLY A 74 -31.34 26.71 15.39
C GLY A 74 -31.40 25.44 14.54
N GLU A 75 -32.34 25.37 13.60
CA GLU A 75 -32.48 24.28 12.63
C GLU A 75 -31.21 24.07 11.79
N GLY A 76 -30.72 22.82 11.75
CA GLY A 76 -29.74 22.33 10.77
C GLY A 76 -28.27 22.35 11.22
N GLY A 77 -27.85 21.36 12.01
CA GLY A 77 -26.43 21.13 12.28
C GLY A 77 -25.69 20.79 10.99
N GLN A 78 -24.81 21.68 10.54
CA GLN A 78 -23.99 21.41 9.37
C GLN A 78 -22.94 20.35 9.71
N GLU A 79 -23.10 19.16 9.13
CA GLU A 79 -22.15 18.05 9.26
C GLU A 79 -20.81 18.44 8.62
N GLU A 80 -19.73 18.39 9.40
CA GLU A 80 -18.38 18.68 8.91
C GLU A 80 -17.75 17.41 8.34
N ARG A 81 -17.33 17.46 7.07
CA ARG A 81 -16.76 16.32 6.34
C ARG A 81 -15.37 16.66 5.86
N HIS A 82 -14.37 15.91 6.33
CA HIS A 82 -12.98 16.06 5.92
C HIS A 82 -12.46 14.78 5.27
N LEU A 83 -11.94 14.87 4.05
CA LEU A 83 -11.01 13.85 3.54
C LEU A 83 -9.77 13.85 4.43
N VAL A 84 -9.50 12.74 5.12
CA VAL A 84 -8.44 12.64 6.13
C VAL A 84 -7.28 11.74 5.70
N CYS A 85 -7.54 10.74 4.85
CA CYS A 85 -6.57 9.72 4.46
C CYS A 85 -6.89 9.18 3.07
N GLY A 86 -5.85 8.88 2.30
CA GLY A 86 -5.95 8.21 1.01
C GLY A 86 -4.86 7.15 0.83
N LEU A 87 -5.22 6.03 0.19
CA LEU A 87 -4.33 4.94 -0.16
C LEU A 87 -4.57 4.56 -1.63
N SER A 88 -3.56 4.74 -2.48
CA SER A 88 -3.56 4.29 -3.88
C SER A 88 -2.69 3.06 -4.04
N VAL A 89 -3.22 2.05 -4.74
CA VAL A 89 -2.60 0.73 -4.89
C VAL A 89 -2.74 0.21 -6.31
N ARG A 90 -1.73 -0.53 -6.77
CA ARG A 90 -1.78 -1.30 -8.02
C ARG A 90 -1.65 -2.80 -7.76
N GLU A 91 -2.55 -3.57 -8.34
CA GLU A 91 -2.57 -5.03 -8.30
C GLU A 91 -2.18 -5.57 -9.66
N PHE A 92 -1.15 -6.40 -9.70
CA PHE A 92 -0.68 -7.06 -10.91
C PHE A 92 -0.85 -8.56 -10.75
N VAL A 93 -1.79 -9.13 -11.50
CA VAL A 93 -2.03 -10.58 -11.50
C VAL A 93 -1.41 -11.17 -12.76
N THR A 94 -0.49 -12.10 -12.58
CA THR A 94 0.24 -12.78 -13.66
C THR A 94 -0.13 -14.25 -13.68
N VAL A 95 -0.63 -14.72 -14.82
CA VAL A 95 -0.86 -16.14 -15.10
C VAL A 95 0.32 -16.65 -15.92
N VAL A 96 0.99 -17.68 -15.41
CA VAL A 96 2.10 -18.37 -16.08
C VAL A 96 1.62 -19.76 -16.46
N ALA A 97 1.57 -20.04 -17.76
CA ALA A 97 1.17 -21.34 -18.30
C ALA A 97 2.40 -22.16 -18.71
N TYR A 98 2.46 -23.40 -18.25
CA TYR A 98 3.54 -24.33 -18.55
C TYR A 98 3.07 -25.42 -19.53
N PRO A 99 3.95 -25.90 -20.43
CA PRO A 99 3.67 -27.08 -21.23
C PRO A 99 3.36 -28.25 -20.31
N ALA A 100 2.47 -29.11 -20.79
CA ALA A 100 2.13 -30.32 -20.07
C ALA A 100 3.37 -31.23 -19.96
N GLN A 101 3.71 -31.61 -18.74
CA GLN A 101 4.89 -32.45 -18.48
C GLN A 101 4.54 -33.91 -18.78
N ALA A 102 5.44 -34.63 -19.47
CA ALA A 102 5.24 -36.03 -19.87
C ALA A 102 4.93 -37.01 -18.72
N ARG A 103 5.25 -36.63 -17.47
CA ARG A 103 5.07 -37.45 -16.26
C ARG A 103 3.72 -37.27 -15.57
N GLN A 104 2.92 -36.26 -15.93
CA GLN A 104 1.59 -36.03 -15.35
C GLN A 104 0.52 -36.29 -16.42
N ARG A 105 0.18 -37.57 -16.58
CA ARG A 105 -0.91 -38.01 -17.45
C ARG A 105 -2.19 -38.17 -16.63
N THR A 106 -3.32 -37.74 -17.20
CA THR A 106 -4.64 -38.10 -16.69
C THR A 106 -4.85 -39.62 -16.74
N GLN A 107 -5.90 -40.13 -16.10
CA GLN A 107 -6.35 -41.53 -16.26
C GLN A 107 -6.64 -41.88 -17.74
N SER A 108 -6.84 -40.88 -18.61
CA SER A 108 -6.99 -41.03 -20.07
C SER A 108 -5.68 -40.88 -20.87
N GLY A 109 -4.53 -40.75 -20.22
CA GLY A 109 -3.22 -40.65 -20.89
C GLY A 109 -2.88 -39.26 -21.46
N ALA A 110 -3.77 -38.27 -21.31
CA ALA A 110 -3.56 -36.93 -21.84
C ALA A 110 -2.64 -36.10 -20.90
N PRO A 111 -1.68 -35.33 -21.45
CA PRO A 111 -0.87 -34.40 -20.67
C PRO A 111 -1.74 -33.30 -20.05
N VAL A 112 -1.59 -33.03 -18.74
CA VAL A 112 -2.32 -31.93 -18.08
C VAL A 112 -1.50 -30.64 -18.12
N PRO A 113 -1.95 -29.58 -18.83
CA PRO A 113 -1.34 -28.27 -18.68
C PRO A 113 -1.58 -27.75 -17.25
N HIS A 114 -0.55 -27.17 -16.63
CA HIS A 114 -0.70 -26.49 -15.35
C HIS A 114 -0.40 -25.01 -15.51
N ALA A 115 -1.11 -24.19 -14.75
CA ALA A 115 -0.92 -22.75 -14.70
C ALA A 115 -0.70 -22.31 -13.26
N GLU A 116 0.25 -21.41 -13.06
CA GLU A 116 0.48 -20.74 -11.78
C GLU A 116 -0.05 -19.30 -11.90
N ILE A 117 -0.64 -18.81 -10.81
CA ILE A 117 -1.13 -17.44 -10.72
C ILE A 117 -0.35 -16.74 -9.62
N HIS A 118 0.28 -15.63 -9.95
CA HIS A 118 1.04 -14.80 -9.02
C HIS A 118 0.39 -13.43 -8.92
N ALA A 119 0.39 -12.82 -7.74
CA ALA A 119 0.00 -11.41 -7.60
C ALA A 119 1.12 -10.59 -6.97
N ASN A 120 1.31 -9.38 -7.51
CA ASN A 120 2.12 -8.34 -6.93
C ASN A 120 1.22 -7.15 -6.59
N VAL A 121 1.29 -6.67 -5.36
CA VAL A 121 0.52 -5.53 -4.86
C VAL A 121 1.51 -4.40 -4.56
N TYR A 122 1.44 -3.32 -5.32
CA TYR A 122 2.28 -2.14 -5.12
C TYR A 122 1.49 -1.06 -4.40
N LEU A 123 1.84 -0.77 -3.14
CA LEU A 123 1.32 0.37 -2.41
C LEU A 123 2.02 1.64 -2.92
N GLU A 124 1.36 2.32 -3.87
CA GLU A 124 1.94 3.39 -4.69
C GLU A 124 1.94 4.73 -3.97
N LYS A 125 0.81 5.12 -3.35
CA LYS A 125 0.68 6.40 -2.64
C LYS A 125 -0.06 6.20 -1.35
N ILE A 126 0.40 6.88 -0.31
CA ILE A 126 -0.35 7.06 0.93
C ILE A 126 -0.16 8.48 1.42
N ASP A 127 -1.25 9.11 1.84
CA ASP A 127 -1.20 10.48 2.34
C ASP A 127 -2.26 10.72 3.40
N SER A 128 -2.05 11.79 4.17
CA SER A 128 -3.05 12.35 5.08
C SER A 128 -3.18 13.85 4.87
N SER A 129 -4.37 14.40 5.11
CA SER A 129 -4.62 15.83 4.97
C SER A 129 -4.26 16.63 6.22
N GLY A 130 -4.09 15.97 7.37
CA GLY A 130 -3.89 16.61 8.68
C GLY A 130 -5.18 17.10 9.36
N HIS A 131 -6.37 16.79 8.81
CA HIS A 131 -7.67 17.17 9.39
C HIS A 131 -8.36 16.07 10.19
N LEU A 132 -7.59 15.07 10.63
CA LEU A 132 -8.11 13.98 11.45
C LEU A 132 -8.36 14.49 12.87
N SER A 133 -9.63 14.52 13.28
CA SER A 133 -10.05 14.84 14.63
C SER A 133 -10.26 13.56 15.44
N LEU A 134 -9.19 12.80 15.66
CA LEU A 134 -9.19 11.66 16.59
C LEU A 134 -8.31 11.98 17.80
N SER A 135 -8.68 11.48 18.97
CA SER A 135 -7.77 11.46 20.12
C SER A 135 -6.46 10.80 19.70
N GLN A 136 -5.33 11.44 20.03
CA GLN A 136 -3.98 10.94 19.72
C GLN A 136 -3.67 9.57 20.37
N THR A 137 -4.55 9.10 21.26
CA THR A 137 -4.41 7.83 21.98
C THR A 137 -4.93 6.60 21.22
N SER A 138 -5.06 6.65 19.89
CA SER A 138 -5.49 5.46 19.14
C SER A 138 -4.36 4.43 19.02
N ALA A 139 -4.69 3.15 19.26
CA ALA A 139 -3.73 2.04 19.13
C ALA A 139 -3.19 1.88 17.70
N ILE A 140 -3.96 2.33 16.71
CA ILE A 140 -3.62 2.34 15.28
C ILE A 140 -4.13 3.62 14.63
N SER A 141 -3.39 4.18 13.67
CA SER A 141 -3.85 5.31 12.86
C SER A 141 -4.78 4.84 11.73
N PRO A 142 -5.74 5.65 11.25
CA PRO A 142 -6.61 5.29 10.12
C PRO A 142 -5.86 4.84 8.85
N MET A 143 -4.70 5.46 8.55
CA MET A 143 -3.82 5.06 7.43
C MET A 143 -3.36 3.59 7.55
N ARG A 144 -2.83 3.22 8.72
CA ARG A 144 -2.44 1.83 9.01
C ARG A 144 -3.63 0.89 8.99
N ALA A 145 -4.78 1.32 9.51
CA ALA A 145 -6.00 0.52 9.44
C ALA A 145 -6.43 0.24 7.99
N ALA A 146 -6.34 1.24 7.10
CA ALA A 146 -6.61 1.06 5.68
C ALA A 146 -5.63 0.08 5.02
N ILE A 147 -4.31 0.18 5.30
CA ILE A 147 -3.31 -0.79 4.83
C ILE A 147 -3.64 -2.20 5.35
N THR A 148 -3.82 -2.36 6.67
CA THR A 148 -4.08 -3.66 7.28
C THR A 148 -5.36 -4.30 6.73
N GLY A 149 -6.45 -3.52 6.62
CA GLY A 149 -7.72 -4.00 6.06
C GLY A 149 -7.60 -4.37 4.59
N TYR A 150 -6.89 -3.56 3.78
CA TYR A 150 -6.65 -3.87 2.38
C TYR A 150 -5.78 -5.13 2.20
N LEU A 151 -4.71 -5.28 2.99
CA LEU A 151 -3.85 -6.48 2.93
C LEU A 151 -4.58 -7.74 3.40
N ALA A 152 -5.44 -7.65 4.42
CA ALA A 152 -6.33 -8.73 4.82
C ALA A 152 -7.32 -9.10 3.70
N PHE A 153 -7.89 -8.11 3.02
CA PHE A 153 -8.75 -8.32 1.86
C PHE A 153 -8.02 -9.07 0.73
N VAL A 154 -6.86 -8.60 0.26
CA VAL A 154 -6.18 -9.26 -0.86
C VAL A 154 -5.68 -10.64 -0.46
N THR A 155 -5.25 -10.83 0.78
CA THR A 155 -4.88 -12.16 1.28
C THR A 155 -6.08 -13.09 1.23
N GLN A 156 -7.24 -12.70 1.76
CA GLN A 156 -8.44 -13.53 1.70
C GLN A 156 -8.92 -13.78 0.27
N LEU A 157 -8.88 -12.76 -0.59
CA LEU A 157 -9.33 -12.85 -1.99
C LEU A 157 -8.51 -13.88 -2.77
N TYR A 158 -7.22 -13.95 -2.49
CA TYR A 158 -6.26 -14.68 -3.31
C TYR A 158 -5.71 -15.95 -2.68
N HIS A 159 -5.96 -16.18 -1.39
CA HIS A 159 -5.37 -17.26 -0.61
C HIS A 159 -5.44 -18.62 -1.29
N ASP A 160 -6.62 -18.96 -1.84
CA ASP A 160 -6.92 -20.30 -2.33
C ASP A 160 -6.59 -20.47 -3.84
N VAL A 161 -6.16 -19.40 -4.53
CA VAL A 161 -5.94 -19.41 -5.99
C VAL A 161 -4.53 -19.06 -6.43
N LEU A 162 -3.79 -18.28 -5.63
CA LEU A 162 -2.45 -17.87 -6.02
C LEU A 162 -1.39 -18.88 -5.57
N LYS A 163 -0.31 -18.94 -6.35
CA LYS A 163 0.95 -19.56 -5.98
C LYS A 163 1.79 -18.66 -5.07
N SER A 164 1.72 -17.34 -5.27
CA SER A 164 2.41 -16.36 -4.43
C SER A 164 1.70 -15.00 -4.44
N LEU A 165 1.70 -14.33 -3.29
CA LEU A 165 1.28 -12.93 -3.13
C LEU A 165 2.44 -12.12 -2.56
N ARG A 166 2.92 -11.14 -3.32
CA ARG A 166 3.96 -10.20 -2.87
C ARG A 166 3.36 -8.80 -2.73
N VAL A 167 3.56 -8.18 -1.57
CA VAL A 167 3.24 -6.77 -1.34
C VAL A 167 4.56 -5.99 -1.39
N TYR A 168 4.57 -4.85 -2.08
CA TYR A 168 5.77 -4.04 -2.29
C TYR A 168 5.45 -2.56 -2.09
N THR A 169 6.42 -1.80 -1.60
CA THR A 169 6.37 -0.32 -1.59
C THR A 169 7.77 0.28 -1.60
N PHE A 170 7.89 1.44 -2.23
CA PHE A 170 9.08 2.29 -2.16
C PHE A 170 8.78 3.50 -1.25
N ALA A 171 9.44 3.56 -0.11
CA ALA A 171 9.28 4.60 0.89
C ALA A 171 10.23 5.77 0.61
N ARG A 172 9.65 6.91 0.24
CA ARG A 172 10.33 8.20 0.09
C ARG A 172 9.48 9.28 0.75
N ALA A 173 10.07 10.20 1.51
CA ALA A 173 9.28 11.30 2.05
C ALA A 173 9.03 12.37 0.98
N GLN A 174 7.78 12.80 0.85
CA GLN A 174 7.38 13.98 0.09
C GLN A 174 6.37 14.79 0.91
N PRO A 175 6.28 16.12 0.71
CA PRO A 175 5.36 16.96 1.48
C PRO A 175 3.88 16.57 1.31
N GLU A 176 3.49 16.13 0.11
CA GLU A 176 2.13 15.70 -0.23
C GLU A 176 2.11 14.75 -1.43
N TYR A 177 1.13 13.83 -1.43
CA TYR A 177 0.97 12.72 -2.38
C TYR A 177 -0.43 12.56 -2.93
N LEU A 178 -1.47 12.95 -2.18
CA LEU A 178 -2.87 12.90 -2.61
C LEU A 178 -3.64 14.18 -2.29
N PHE A 179 -3.22 14.95 -1.27
CA PHE A 179 -3.98 16.11 -0.79
C PHE A 179 -3.25 17.41 -1.09
N ALA A 180 -3.70 18.15 -2.11
CA ALA A 180 -3.11 19.42 -2.51
C ALA A 180 -3.01 20.43 -1.36
N MET A 181 -1.85 21.08 -1.23
CA MET A 181 -1.55 22.08 -0.21
C MET A 181 -1.61 21.57 1.24
N SER A 182 -1.81 20.26 1.47
CA SER A 182 -1.86 19.69 2.82
C SER A 182 -0.52 19.83 3.54
N SER A 183 0.59 19.97 2.81
CA SER A 183 1.91 20.30 3.38
C SER A 183 1.95 21.61 4.16
N LYS A 184 1.01 22.54 3.90
CA LYS A 184 0.87 23.81 4.62
C LYS A 184 -0.01 23.70 5.87
N ASN A 185 -0.71 22.57 6.05
CA ASN A 185 -1.50 22.33 7.25
C ASN A 185 -0.59 22.03 8.44
N ARG A 186 -0.61 22.89 9.46
CA ARG A 186 0.22 22.75 10.66
C ARG A 186 -0.10 21.50 11.49
N ASN A 187 -1.31 20.94 11.33
CA ASN A 187 -1.73 19.71 12.00
C ASN A 187 -1.29 18.45 11.23
N LYS A 188 -0.78 18.59 9.99
CA LYS A 188 -0.22 17.47 9.24
C LYS A 188 1.18 17.16 9.77
N HIS A 189 1.31 16.03 10.45
CA HIS A 189 2.62 15.51 10.83
C HIS A 189 3.30 14.88 9.61
N GLN A 190 4.19 15.65 8.97
CA GLN A 190 5.02 15.16 7.88
C GLN A 190 6.19 14.36 8.47
N LEU A 191 6.35 13.13 8.01
CA LEU A 191 7.47 12.29 8.40
C LEU A 191 8.67 12.62 7.51
N ASP A 192 9.85 12.76 8.14
CA ASP A 192 11.10 12.74 7.38
C ASP A 192 11.37 11.33 6.79
N ASP A 193 12.39 11.23 5.96
CA ASP A 193 12.78 9.98 5.32
C ASP A 193 13.00 8.85 6.35
N ALA A 194 13.73 9.07 7.44
CA ALA A 194 14.04 8.06 8.44
C ALA A 194 12.81 7.63 9.27
N GLN A 195 11.95 8.59 9.60
CA GLN A 195 10.67 8.35 10.28
C GLN A 195 9.72 7.56 9.37
N LEU A 196 9.68 7.87 8.07
CA LEU A 196 8.83 7.17 7.11
C LEU A 196 9.28 5.72 6.90
N VAL A 197 10.58 5.46 6.85
CA VAL A 197 11.13 4.09 6.80
C VAL A 197 10.66 3.27 8.01
N ARG A 198 10.83 3.79 9.23
CA ARG A 198 10.34 3.12 10.43
C ARG A 198 8.81 2.97 10.44
N TRP A 199 8.10 3.98 9.93
CA TRP A 199 6.65 3.96 9.83
C TRP A 199 6.15 2.81 8.96
N TRP A 200 6.76 2.58 7.79
CA TRP A 200 6.41 1.49 6.88
C TRP A 200 6.69 0.12 7.46
N LYS A 201 7.86 -0.08 8.07
CA LYS A 201 8.20 -1.33 8.76
C LYS A 201 7.17 -1.68 9.83
N LYS A 202 6.83 -0.71 10.69
CA LYS A 202 5.78 -0.88 11.70
C LYS A 202 4.41 -1.16 11.07
N SER A 203 4.06 -0.51 9.97
CA SER A 203 2.80 -0.75 9.26
C SER A 203 2.74 -2.19 8.70
N PHE A 204 3.85 -2.71 8.19
CA PHE A 204 3.98 -4.07 7.69
C PHE A 204 4.02 -5.11 8.81
N ASP A 205 4.66 -4.84 9.94
CA ASP A 205 4.59 -5.70 11.14
C ASP A 205 3.16 -5.86 11.64
N ILE A 206 2.45 -4.74 11.78
CA ILE A 206 1.05 -4.75 12.23
C ILE A 206 0.18 -5.50 11.23
N ALA A 207 0.29 -5.20 9.92
CA ALA A 207 -0.53 -5.86 8.92
C ALA A 207 -0.22 -7.36 8.80
N GLY A 208 1.06 -7.74 8.72
CA GLY A 208 1.48 -9.14 8.61
C GLY A 208 1.09 -9.95 9.84
N THR A 209 1.29 -9.40 11.04
CA THR A 209 0.86 -10.01 12.30
C THR A 209 -0.65 -10.19 12.35
N TYR A 210 -1.42 -9.15 11.99
CA TYR A 210 -2.88 -9.25 11.94
C TYR A 210 -3.34 -10.37 10.99
N ILE A 211 -2.79 -10.42 9.78
CA ILE A 211 -3.17 -11.39 8.75
C ILE A 211 -2.80 -12.82 9.18
N ALA A 212 -1.59 -13.04 9.69
CA ALA A 212 -1.15 -14.34 10.20
C ALA A 212 -2.01 -14.82 11.38
N SER A 213 -2.42 -13.91 12.27
CA SER A 213 -3.31 -14.23 13.40
C SER A 213 -4.77 -14.42 12.98
N ARG A 214 -5.22 -13.75 11.92
CA ARG A 214 -6.60 -13.86 11.40
C ARG A 214 -6.84 -15.16 10.64
N TYR A 215 -5.79 -15.67 9.98
CA TYR A 215 -5.84 -16.86 9.14
C TYR A 215 -4.80 -17.93 9.56
N PRO A 216 -4.78 -18.37 10.83
CA PRO A 216 -3.70 -19.21 11.39
C PRO A 216 -3.65 -20.63 10.83
N GLN A 217 -4.78 -21.13 10.29
CA GLN A 217 -4.86 -22.45 9.63
C GLN A 217 -4.44 -22.40 8.15
N LYS A 218 -4.28 -21.19 7.63
CA LYS A 218 -4.11 -20.88 6.21
C LYS A 218 -2.68 -20.39 5.93
N LEU A 219 -2.11 -19.64 6.87
CA LEU A 219 -0.80 -19.04 6.77
C LEU A 219 0.18 -19.68 7.77
N PRO A 220 1.47 -19.74 7.44
CA PRO A 220 2.48 -20.18 8.38
C PRO A 220 2.60 -19.21 9.56
N SER A 221 3.38 -19.63 10.55
CA SER A 221 3.62 -18.82 11.75
C SER A 221 4.34 -17.51 11.47
N HIS A 222 5.08 -17.39 10.37
CA HIS A 222 5.80 -16.18 10.00
C HIS A 222 5.65 -15.85 8.51
N ILE A 223 5.50 -14.57 8.21
CA ILE A 223 5.49 -13.99 6.87
C ILE A 223 6.89 -13.47 6.59
N LYS A 224 7.45 -13.80 5.42
CA LYS A 224 8.77 -13.30 5.03
C LYS A 224 8.66 -11.83 4.65
N ALA A 225 9.59 -11.03 5.15
CA ALA A 225 9.68 -9.61 4.88
C ALA A 225 11.11 -9.25 4.45
N SER A 226 11.25 -8.32 3.52
CA SER A 226 12.55 -7.81 3.09
C SER A 226 12.55 -6.29 3.08
N ALA A 227 13.66 -5.69 3.51
CA ALA A 227 13.86 -4.25 3.45
C ALA A 227 15.27 -3.93 2.95
N PHE A 228 15.36 -2.97 2.04
CA PHE A 228 16.62 -2.46 1.53
C PHE A 228 16.65 -0.94 1.65
N LEU A 229 17.68 -0.41 2.32
CA LEU A 229 17.99 1.01 2.40
C LEU A 229 19.18 1.29 1.48
N PRO A 230 18.99 1.93 0.31
CA PRO A 230 20.09 2.25 -0.57
C PRO A 230 21.09 3.19 0.12
N GLY A 231 22.37 2.91 -0.05
CA GLY A 231 23.46 3.69 0.56
C GLY A 231 23.78 3.35 2.01
N SER A 232 23.01 2.45 2.64
CA SER A 232 23.35 1.85 3.94
C SER A 232 23.90 0.44 3.76
N ASP A 233 24.71 -0.01 4.72
CA ASP A 233 25.20 -1.38 4.80
C ASP A 233 24.28 -2.26 5.67
N HIS A 234 24.35 -3.58 5.50
CA HIS A 234 23.70 -4.58 6.34
C HIS A 234 23.99 -4.38 7.84
N SER A 235 25.18 -3.87 8.20
CA SER A 235 25.51 -3.55 9.60
C SER A 235 24.56 -2.52 10.22
N GLU A 236 23.95 -1.64 9.41
CA GLU A 236 22.94 -0.66 9.82
C GLU A 236 21.51 -1.23 9.89
N ALA A 237 21.31 -2.52 9.59
CA ALA A 237 20.00 -3.18 9.59
C ALA A 237 19.44 -3.47 11.00
N GLY A 238 20.07 -2.95 12.07
CA GLY A 238 19.64 -3.18 13.46
C GLY A 238 18.17 -2.82 13.73
N TRP A 239 17.66 -1.79 13.06
CA TRP A 239 16.27 -1.36 13.16
C TRP A 239 15.25 -2.39 12.64
N LEU A 240 15.66 -3.36 11.81
CA LEU A 240 14.79 -4.46 11.39
C LEU A 240 14.51 -5.45 12.53
N LYS A 241 15.40 -5.53 13.51
CA LYS A 241 15.25 -6.39 14.70
C LYS A 241 14.40 -5.74 15.79
N GLU A 242 14.10 -4.45 15.68
CA GLU A 242 13.24 -3.75 16.63
C GLU A 242 11.83 -4.34 16.60
N THR A 243 11.36 -4.88 17.73
CA THR A 243 10.02 -5.43 17.82
C THR A 243 8.98 -4.31 17.91
N CYS A 244 7.88 -4.44 17.18
CA CYS A 244 6.79 -3.47 17.24
C CYS A 244 5.66 -3.98 18.14
N PRO A 245 5.28 -3.25 19.21
CA PRO A 245 4.12 -3.64 20.02
C PRO A 245 2.87 -3.74 19.14
N PHE A 246 2.26 -4.93 19.10
CA PHE A 246 1.04 -5.15 18.34
C PHE A 246 -0.16 -4.47 19.02
N PRO A 247 -0.95 -3.64 18.31
CA PRO A 247 -2.09 -2.94 18.89
C PRO A 247 -3.08 -3.89 19.58
N GLN A 248 -3.35 -3.66 20.88
CA GLN A 248 -4.25 -4.50 21.65
C GLN A 248 -5.65 -4.58 21.04
N ALA A 249 -6.14 -3.47 20.48
CA ALA A 249 -7.45 -3.37 19.83
C ALA A 249 -7.58 -4.25 18.58
N LEU A 250 -6.45 -4.69 17.98
CA LEU A 250 -6.46 -5.59 16.83
C LEU A 250 -6.27 -7.06 17.20
N ARG A 251 -6.11 -7.39 18.49
CA ARG A 251 -5.94 -8.78 18.92
C ARG A 251 -7.22 -9.57 18.66
N PRO A 252 -7.16 -10.73 17.98
CA PRO A 252 -8.33 -11.57 17.80
C PRO A 252 -8.92 -11.97 19.15
N SER A 253 -10.24 -11.94 19.29
CA SER A 253 -10.96 -12.37 20.51
C SER A 253 -10.93 -13.90 20.74
N PHE A 254 -10.27 -14.66 19.86
CA PHE A 254 -10.17 -16.11 19.98
C PHE A 254 -9.13 -16.45 21.05
N GLY A 255 -9.62 -17.04 22.15
CA GLY A 255 -8.89 -17.32 23.37
C GLY A 255 -7.56 -18.04 23.15
N SER A 256 -6.48 -17.28 23.24
CA SER A 256 -5.23 -17.70 23.86
C SER A 256 -4.40 -16.45 24.10
N ALA A 257 -3.93 -16.27 25.32
CA ALA A 257 -2.93 -15.28 25.71
C ALA A 257 -1.54 -15.59 25.13
N LEU A 258 -1.47 -16.21 23.94
CA LEU A 258 -0.27 -16.27 23.13
C LEU A 258 0.13 -14.83 22.86
N GLN A 259 1.32 -14.46 23.36
CA GLN A 259 1.94 -13.20 22.99
C GLN A 259 1.90 -13.12 21.46
N VAL A 260 1.14 -12.16 20.94
CA VAL A 260 1.12 -11.84 19.52
C VAL A 260 2.47 -11.16 19.25
N GLY A 261 3.51 -11.99 19.17
CA GLY A 261 4.85 -11.57 18.80
C GLY A 261 4.88 -11.21 17.31
N ASP A 262 5.90 -10.47 16.90
CA ASP A 262 6.07 -10.08 15.50
C ASP A 262 6.09 -11.32 14.61
N ARG A 263 5.14 -11.38 13.67
CA ARG A 263 5.01 -12.49 12.72
C ARG A 263 5.74 -12.21 11.42
N CYS A 264 6.38 -11.04 11.28
CA CYS A 264 7.17 -10.67 10.11
C CYS A 264 8.64 -11.02 10.35
N GLN A 265 9.19 -11.90 9.52
CA GLN A 265 10.61 -12.26 9.55
C GLN A 265 11.37 -11.38 8.55
N TRP A 266 11.98 -10.32 9.07
CA TRP A 266 12.73 -9.36 8.26
C TRP A 266 14.10 -9.89 7.82
N SER A 267 14.42 -9.61 6.56
CA SER A 267 15.72 -9.82 5.94
C SER A 267 16.18 -8.53 5.26
N TRP A 268 17.49 -8.30 5.24
CA TRP A 268 18.07 -7.18 4.51
C TRP A 268 18.16 -7.50 3.02
N GLY A 269 17.86 -6.50 2.19
CA GLY A 269 17.91 -6.60 0.73
C GLY A 269 16.52 -6.65 0.10
N LEU A 270 16.48 -6.99 -1.19
CA LEU A 270 15.24 -6.99 -1.98
C LEU A 270 14.48 -8.32 -1.91
N GLY A 271 14.93 -9.31 -1.13
CA GLY A 271 14.32 -10.63 -1.08
C GLY A 271 14.55 -11.47 -2.34
N TYR A 272 15.58 -11.14 -3.13
CA TYR A 272 16.06 -11.92 -4.27
C TYR A 272 17.54 -12.29 -4.05
N PRO A 273 18.03 -13.40 -4.65
CA PRO A 273 19.46 -13.74 -4.58
C PRO A 273 20.32 -12.60 -5.16
N PRO A 274 21.40 -12.17 -4.48
CA PRO A 274 22.23 -11.04 -4.93
C PRO A 274 22.86 -11.24 -6.31
N ASP A 275 23.21 -12.49 -6.65
CA ASP A 275 23.83 -12.92 -7.90
C ASP A 275 22.82 -13.19 -9.02
N ALA A 276 21.52 -13.25 -8.72
CA ALA A 276 20.49 -13.41 -9.73
C ALA A 276 20.48 -12.22 -10.70
N LYS A 277 20.14 -12.48 -11.97
CA LYS A 277 19.99 -11.42 -12.97
C LYS A 277 18.78 -10.56 -12.62
N ALA A 278 19.01 -9.27 -12.35
CA ALA A 278 17.99 -8.34 -11.85
C ALA A 278 16.74 -8.28 -12.74
N HIS A 279 16.95 -8.26 -14.06
CA HIS A 279 15.90 -8.25 -15.09
C HIS A 279 14.96 -9.46 -15.06
N ASP A 280 15.38 -10.56 -14.45
CA ASP A 280 14.63 -11.82 -14.44
C ASP A 280 13.80 -11.98 -13.15
N CYS A 281 14.07 -11.20 -12.10
CA CYS A 281 13.41 -11.35 -10.80
C CYS A 281 12.83 -10.06 -10.20
N ILE A 282 13.39 -8.88 -10.48
CA ILE A 282 12.90 -7.61 -9.93
C ILE A 282 11.68 -7.11 -10.73
N PRO A 283 10.49 -7.02 -10.13
CA PRO A 283 9.31 -6.48 -10.81
C PRO A 283 9.47 -4.98 -11.07
N GLN A 284 9.07 -4.56 -12.27
CA GLN A 284 9.18 -3.17 -12.73
C GLN A 284 7.86 -2.41 -12.55
N TYR A 285 7.71 -1.74 -11.41
CA TYR A 285 6.55 -0.92 -11.08
C TYR A 285 6.60 0.50 -11.70
N PRO A 286 5.45 1.13 -12.00
CA PRO A 286 5.37 2.52 -12.44
C PRO A 286 5.96 3.49 -11.41
N ASP A 287 6.63 4.54 -11.89
CA ASP A 287 7.25 5.61 -11.07
C ASP A 287 8.22 5.15 -9.97
N ASP A 288 8.75 3.93 -10.09
CA ASP A 288 9.71 3.34 -9.16
C ASP A 288 11.17 3.57 -9.62
N PRO A 289 12.10 3.96 -8.73
CA PRO A 289 13.50 4.21 -9.08
C PRO A 289 14.22 2.99 -9.64
N MET A 290 13.95 1.80 -9.10
CA MET A 290 14.53 0.54 -9.56
C MET A 290 14.06 0.21 -10.98
N THR A 291 12.78 0.44 -11.28
CA THR A 291 12.25 0.33 -12.64
C THR A 291 12.97 1.26 -13.61
N ARG A 292 13.10 2.55 -13.25
CA ARG A 292 13.77 3.55 -14.10
C ARG A 292 15.22 3.19 -14.36
N LEU A 293 15.89 2.62 -13.37
CA LEU A 293 17.25 2.11 -13.45
C LEU A 293 17.35 0.91 -14.41
N LEU A 294 16.47 -0.08 -14.26
CA LEU A 294 16.45 -1.30 -15.08
C LEU A 294 16.00 -1.04 -16.53
N GLN A 295 15.27 0.03 -16.80
CA GLN A 295 14.93 0.41 -18.18
C GLN A 295 16.14 0.88 -19.00
N LYS A 296 17.26 1.25 -18.34
CA LYS A 296 18.47 1.69 -19.02
C LYS A 296 19.19 0.51 -19.72
N PRO A 297 19.72 0.67 -20.94
CA PRO A 297 20.40 -0.41 -21.68
C PRO A 297 21.57 -1.04 -20.93
N GLU A 298 22.32 -0.24 -20.17
CA GLU A 298 23.51 -0.66 -19.40
C GLU A 298 23.17 -1.71 -18.35
N SER A 299 21.92 -1.75 -17.88
CA SER A 299 21.45 -2.68 -16.86
C SER A 299 21.23 -4.12 -17.35
N ALA A 300 21.37 -4.39 -18.65
CA ALA A 300 20.97 -5.67 -19.25
C ALA A 300 21.65 -6.91 -18.63
N LYS A 301 22.86 -6.76 -18.07
CA LYS A 301 23.64 -7.82 -17.44
C LYS A 301 23.76 -7.67 -15.92
N TRP A 302 23.10 -6.70 -15.32
CA TRP A 302 23.24 -6.43 -13.89
C TRP A 302 22.65 -7.57 -13.06
N THR A 303 23.38 -7.93 -12.01
CA THR A 303 22.85 -8.74 -10.92
C THR A 303 21.93 -7.89 -10.04
N VAL A 304 21.19 -8.52 -9.14
CA VAL A 304 20.41 -7.83 -8.11
C VAL A 304 21.30 -6.92 -7.27
N GLU A 305 22.48 -7.39 -6.87
CA GLU A 305 23.47 -6.60 -6.13
C GLU A 305 23.90 -5.35 -6.91
N ASN A 306 24.25 -5.49 -8.20
CA ASN A 306 24.60 -4.33 -9.01
C ASN A 306 23.44 -3.33 -9.12
N ALA A 307 22.20 -3.80 -9.24
CA ALA A 307 21.04 -2.92 -9.27
C ALA A 307 20.85 -2.17 -7.93
N MET A 308 21.08 -2.84 -6.80
CA MET A 308 21.06 -2.25 -5.46
C MET A 308 22.14 -1.18 -5.29
N ASP A 309 23.36 -1.43 -5.74
CA ASP A 309 24.46 -0.45 -5.69
C ASP A 309 24.15 0.77 -6.55
N MET A 310 23.65 0.54 -7.77
CA MET A 310 23.40 1.61 -8.73
C MET A 310 22.19 2.46 -8.37
N VAL A 311 21.17 1.90 -7.69
CA VAL A 311 20.05 2.72 -7.20
C VAL A 311 20.46 3.61 -6.02
N ALA A 312 21.45 3.21 -5.21
CA ALA A 312 21.93 3.98 -4.07
C ALA A 312 22.54 5.34 -4.45
N ILE A 313 23.11 5.44 -5.65
CA ILE A 313 23.66 6.69 -6.19
C ILE A 313 22.68 7.47 -7.07
N SER A 314 21.41 7.04 -7.14
CA SER A 314 20.38 7.76 -7.89
C SER A 314 19.94 9.05 -7.17
N GLU A 315 19.31 9.97 -7.89
CA GLU A 315 18.81 11.22 -7.30
C GLU A 315 17.76 10.99 -6.19
N GLU A 316 16.96 9.92 -6.32
CA GLU A 316 15.84 9.67 -5.41
C GLU A 316 16.27 8.96 -4.13
N CYS A 317 17.38 8.23 -4.17
CA CYS A 317 17.89 7.42 -3.06
C CYS A 317 19.25 7.88 -2.53
N GLY A 318 19.98 8.68 -3.30
CA GLY A 318 21.29 9.23 -2.94
C GLY A 318 21.20 10.65 -2.38
N ALA A 319 22.34 11.36 -2.37
CA ALA A 319 22.43 12.78 -1.97
C ALA A 319 21.85 13.09 -0.58
N GLY A 320 22.03 12.19 0.39
CA GLY A 320 21.56 12.36 1.78
C GLY A 320 20.08 12.02 2.00
N ARG A 321 19.37 11.53 0.98
CA ARG A 321 18.03 10.94 1.14
C ARG A 321 18.13 9.58 1.85
N ARG A 322 17.13 9.23 2.65
CA ARG A 322 17.04 7.93 3.35
C ARG A 322 15.77 7.18 2.98
N THR A 323 15.73 6.70 1.75
CA THR A 323 14.59 5.94 1.20
C THR A 323 14.71 4.44 1.47
N ALA A 324 13.62 3.69 1.32
CA ALA A 324 13.64 2.24 1.47
C ALA A 324 12.77 1.52 0.46
N PHE A 325 13.18 0.32 0.09
CA PHE A 325 12.35 -0.66 -0.60
C PHE A 325 11.87 -1.70 0.41
N PHE A 326 10.57 -1.97 0.46
CA PHE A 326 9.98 -2.97 1.33
C PHE A 326 9.21 -4.01 0.53
N ALA A 327 9.28 -5.27 0.97
CA ALA A 327 8.38 -6.31 0.48
C ALA A 327 7.89 -7.24 1.60
N LEU A 328 6.65 -7.71 1.48
CA LEU A 328 6.10 -8.83 2.23
C LEU A 328 5.73 -9.94 1.25
N ASP A 329 6.29 -11.13 1.45
CA ASP A 329 5.93 -12.33 0.70
C ASP A 329 4.93 -13.13 1.54
N ILE A 330 3.64 -12.94 1.23
CA ILE A 330 2.53 -13.60 1.92
C ILE A 330 2.33 -14.98 1.29
N PRO A 331 2.53 -16.07 2.06
CA PRO A 331 2.33 -17.42 1.56
C PRO A 331 0.86 -17.63 1.19
N THR A 332 0.63 -18.34 0.09
CA THR A 332 -0.71 -18.74 -0.35
C THR A 332 -0.75 -20.26 -0.43
N CYS A 333 -1.94 -20.85 -0.46
CA CYS A 333 -2.04 -22.30 -0.60
C CYS A 333 -1.35 -22.71 -1.91
N SER A 334 -0.35 -23.60 -1.81
CA SER A 334 0.12 -24.31 -3.00
C SER A 334 -1.09 -25.05 -3.55
N PRO A 335 -1.52 -24.83 -4.81
CA PRO A 335 -2.75 -25.42 -5.31
C PRO A 335 -2.62 -26.94 -5.26
N HIS A 336 -3.21 -27.58 -4.25
CA HIS A 336 -3.59 -28.97 -4.38
C HIS A 336 -4.59 -29.00 -5.52
N PHE A 337 -4.18 -29.68 -6.60
CA PHE A 337 -4.92 -29.88 -7.83
C PHE A 337 -6.44 -29.90 -7.58
N PHE A 338 -7.18 -28.98 -8.21
CA PHE A 338 -8.59 -29.20 -8.47
C PHE A 338 -8.70 -30.43 -9.39
N GLY A 339 -8.79 -31.61 -8.79
CA GLY A 339 -9.22 -32.82 -9.46
C GLY A 339 -10.66 -32.64 -9.87
N CYS A 340 -10.90 -32.07 -11.05
CA CYS A 340 -12.22 -31.94 -11.61
C CYS A 340 -12.68 -33.31 -12.12
N SER A 341 -13.17 -34.15 -11.21
CA SER A 341 -13.96 -35.34 -11.53
C SER A 341 -15.40 -34.91 -11.82
N SER A 342 -15.61 -34.22 -12.94
CA SER A 342 -16.93 -34.09 -13.54
C SER A 342 -16.77 -33.93 -15.04
N THR A 343 -17.24 -34.95 -15.75
CA THR A 343 -17.43 -34.96 -17.20
C THR A 343 -18.47 -33.92 -17.59
N SER A 344 -18.01 -32.70 -17.88
CA SER A 344 -18.74 -31.77 -18.74
C SER A 344 -17.75 -31.15 -19.71
N THR A 345 -18.16 -31.14 -20.98
CA THR A 345 -17.41 -30.68 -22.14
C THR A 345 -16.90 -29.24 -21.95
N PRO A 346 -15.67 -28.92 -22.40
CA PRO A 346 -15.11 -27.59 -22.25
C PRO A 346 -15.82 -26.63 -23.21
N SER A 347 -16.64 -25.74 -22.64
CA SER A 347 -17.03 -24.51 -23.31
C SER A 347 -15.85 -23.52 -23.27
N THR A 348 -15.71 -22.73 -24.32
CA THR A 348 -14.58 -21.84 -24.64
C THR A 348 -14.44 -20.62 -23.72
N SER A 349 -14.95 -20.66 -22.49
CA SER A 349 -14.76 -19.63 -21.48
C SER A 349 -13.53 -19.97 -20.65
N GLY A 350 -12.45 -19.21 -20.85
CA GLY A 350 -11.23 -19.31 -20.04
C GLY A 350 -11.53 -19.14 -18.53
N PRO A 351 -10.59 -19.52 -17.65
CA PRO A 351 -10.79 -19.43 -16.20
C PRO A 351 -11.29 -18.04 -15.86
N SER A 352 -12.53 -17.97 -15.36
CA SER A 352 -13.13 -16.75 -14.88
C SER A 352 -12.27 -16.27 -13.72
N SER A 353 -11.43 -15.28 -14.01
CA SER A 353 -10.75 -14.47 -13.02
C SER A 353 -11.76 -14.08 -11.92
N PRO A 354 -11.37 -13.92 -10.64
CA PRO A 354 -12.27 -13.62 -9.50
C PRO A 354 -13.01 -12.25 -9.58
N ARG A 355 -13.36 -11.83 -10.80
CA ARG A 355 -13.90 -10.55 -11.28
C ARG A 355 -15.38 -10.36 -11.00
N HIS A 356 -16.19 -11.42 -10.93
CA HIS A 356 -17.66 -11.31 -10.77
C HIS A 356 -18.14 -11.05 -9.34
N ALA A 357 -17.21 -10.71 -8.47
CA ALA A 357 -17.32 -10.98 -7.05
C ALA A 357 -17.13 -9.73 -6.17
N LEU A 358 -16.50 -8.70 -6.73
CA LEU A 358 -16.35 -7.42 -6.07
C LEU A 358 -17.56 -6.56 -6.46
N ASN A 359 -18.48 -6.33 -5.52
CA ASN A 359 -19.57 -5.35 -5.65
C ASN A 359 -19.03 -3.90 -5.60
N ILE A 360 -17.94 -3.63 -6.31
CA ILE A 360 -17.25 -2.35 -6.36
C ILE A 360 -17.42 -1.82 -7.79
N PRO A 361 -17.93 -0.59 -7.98
CA PRO A 361 -17.99 0.05 -9.29
C PRO A 361 -16.61 0.10 -9.93
N LEU A 362 -16.51 -0.33 -11.18
CA LEU A 362 -15.26 -0.33 -11.94
C LEU A 362 -15.24 0.84 -12.92
N LEU A 363 -14.20 1.66 -12.83
CA LEU A 363 -13.92 2.73 -13.76
C LEU A 363 -13.00 2.27 -14.89
N SER A 364 -13.04 2.95 -16.04
CA SER A 364 -11.94 2.89 -16.99
C SER A 364 -10.68 3.54 -16.39
N HIS A 365 -9.51 3.24 -16.98
CA HIS A 365 -8.24 3.84 -16.53
C HIS A 365 -8.26 5.37 -16.61
N ARG A 366 -8.82 5.91 -17.69
CA ARG A 366 -8.96 7.35 -17.90
C ARG A 366 -9.86 8.01 -16.87
N GLU A 367 -10.97 7.36 -16.51
CA GLU A 367 -11.87 7.87 -15.47
C GLU A 367 -11.23 7.82 -14.09
N PHE A 368 -10.47 6.76 -13.79
CA PHE A 368 -9.71 6.66 -12.54
C PHE A 368 -8.64 7.76 -12.44
N GLU A 369 -7.91 8.01 -13.52
CA GLU A 369 -6.95 9.13 -13.58
C GLU A 369 -7.63 10.48 -13.36
N GLN A 370 -8.84 10.69 -13.88
CA GLN A 370 -9.63 11.89 -13.59
C GLN A 370 -9.94 12.02 -12.09
N VAL A 371 -10.26 10.92 -11.42
CA VAL A 371 -10.48 10.92 -9.96
C VAL A 371 -9.20 11.29 -9.22
N GLU A 372 -8.06 10.64 -9.51
CA GLU A 372 -6.78 10.97 -8.87
C GLU A 372 -6.38 12.43 -9.12
N LEU A 373 -6.47 12.91 -10.36
CA LEU A 373 -6.14 14.29 -10.71
C LEU A 373 -7.07 15.30 -10.03
N SER A 374 -8.35 14.96 -9.83
CA SER A 374 -9.30 15.87 -9.17
C SER A 374 -8.97 16.13 -7.69
N LEU A 375 -8.24 15.24 -7.02
CA LEU A 375 -7.73 15.46 -5.65
C LEU A 375 -6.58 16.49 -5.62
N PHE A 376 -5.95 16.70 -6.77
CA PHE A 376 -4.82 17.61 -6.98
C PHE A 376 -5.13 18.83 -7.85
N ASP A 377 -6.38 18.98 -8.28
CA ASP A 377 -6.79 20.14 -9.04
C ASP A 377 -6.46 21.42 -8.25
N HIS A 378 -6.07 22.49 -8.94
CA HIS A 378 -5.75 23.79 -8.34
C HIS A 378 -6.91 24.38 -7.54
N SER A 379 -8.12 23.85 -7.75
CA SER A 379 -9.28 24.22 -6.96
C SER A 379 -9.27 23.60 -5.55
N MET A 380 -8.54 22.49 -5.32
CA MET A 380 -8.44 21.82 -4.03
C MET A 380 -7.40 22.47 -3.12
N ASP A 381 -7.76 22.63 -1.85
CA ASP A 381 -6.90 23.19 -0.82
C ASP A 381 -7.17 22.51 0.53
N PHE A 382 -6.21 21.74 0.99
CA PHE A 382 -6.23 21.06 2.29
C PHE A 382 -5.33 21.74 3.33
N SER A 383 -4.88 22.97 3.10
CA SER A 383 -3.98 23.70 4.01
C SER A 383 -4.65 24.16 5.31
N GLN A 384 -5.96 24.44 5.28
CA GLN A 384 -6.72 24.92 6.42
C GLN A 384 -8.01 24.11 6.59
N SER A 385 -8.59 24.12 7.80
CA SER A 385 -9.81 23.36 8.10
C SER A 385 -10.97 23.78 7.19
N GLN A 386 -11.19 25.09 7.05
CA GLN A 386 -12.30 25.61 6.25
C GLN A 386 -12.16 25.29 4.76
N THR A 387 -10.97 25.44 4.20
CA THR A 387 -10.70 25.11 2.79
C THR A 387 -10.77 23.60 2.55
N SER A 388 -10.37 22.79 3.53
CA SER A 388 -10.52 21.33 3.48
C SER A 388 -11.98 20.88 3.47
N LEU A 389 -12.87 21.51 4.26
CA LEU A 389 -14.31 21.25 4.21
C LEU A 389 -14.87 21.52 2.81
N GLN A 390 -14.53 22.68 2.24
CA GLN A 390 -14.97 23.07 0.90
C GLN A 390 -14.44 22.13 -0.18
N SER A 391 -13.15 21.76 -0.11
CA SER A 391 -12.51 20.84 -1.04
C SER A 391 -13.13 19.44 -0.95
N THR A 392 -13.37 18.95 0.26
CA THR A 392 -14.04 17.66 0.50
C THR A 392 -15.47 17.66 -0.04
N ALA A 393 -16.25 18.71 0.24
CA ALA A 393 -17.61 18.84 -0.27
C ALA A 393 -17.64 18.92 -1.81
N ARG A 394 -16.72 19.68 -2.41
CA ARG A 394 -16.59 19.80 -3.87
C ARG A 394 -16.24 18.45 -4.50
N PHE A 395 -15.20 17.79 -3.99
CA PHE A 395 -14.75 16.50 -4.50
C PHE A 395 -15.85 15.44 -4.37
N THR A 396 -16.47 15.28 -3.20
CA THR A 396 -17.51 14.26 -2.99
C THR A 396 -18.76 14.52 -3.82
N LYS A 397 -19.17 15.79 -3.98
CA LYS A 397 -20.26 16.19 -4.89
C LYS A 397 -19.93 15.89 -6.34
N TRP A 398 -18.73 16.24 -6.79
CA TRP A 398 -18.26 15.95 -8.15
C TRP A 398 -18.20 14.44 -8.39
N LEU A 399 -17.64 13.66 -7.46
CA LEU A 399 -17.52 12.22 -7.55
C LEU A 399 -18.89 11.55 -7.67
N GLY A 400 -19.84 11.92 -6.80
CA GLY A 400 -21.20 11.39 -6.84
C GLY A 400 -22.00 11.81 -8.07
N SER A 401 -21.80 13.03 -8.59
CA SER A 401 -22.45 13.49 -9.81
C SER A 401 -21.88 12.82 -11.06
N ARG A 402 -20.56 12.61 -11.10
CA ARG A 402 -19.86 12.06 -12.27
C ARG A 402 -19.94 10.54 -12.32
N PHE A 403 -19.87 9.88 -11.15
CA PHE A 403 -19.87 8.44 -10.99
C PHE A 403 -20.89 8.01 -9.92
N PRO A 404 -22.20 8.06 -10.21
CA PRO A 404 -23.26 7.79 -9.23
C PRO A 404 -23.25 6.38 -8.62
N SER A 405 -22.54 5.45 -9.27
CA SER A 405 -22.33 4.09 -8.77
C SER A 405 -21.37 4.04 -7.57
N ILE A 406 -20.45 5.01 -7.46
CA ILE A 406 -19.51 5.12 -6.34
C ILE A 406 -20.23 5.70 -5.14
N LYS A 407 -20.55 4.84 -4.18
CA LYS A 407 -21.18 5.21 -2.92
C LYS A 407 -20.25 4.91 -1.76
N PRO A 408 -20.14 5.79 -0.76
CA PRO A 408 -19.33 5.49 0.42
C PRO A 408 -19.98 4.38 1.25
N LEU A 409 -19.14 3.55 1.89
CA LEU A 409 -19.57 2.76 3.04
C LEU A 409 -19.47 3.62 4.30
N GLU A 410 -20.61 3.89 4.93
CA GLU A 410 -20.64 4.59 6.23
C GLU A 410 -20.35 3.63 7.39
N MET A 411 -19.66 4.15 8.39
CA MET A 411 -19.40 3.41 9.62
C MET A 411 -19.18 4.33 10.82
N ILE A 412 -19.36 3.77 12.02
CA ILE A 412 -19.03 4.40 13.29
C ILE A 412 -18.03 3.49 13.99
N THR A 413 -17.01 4.08 14.59
CA THR A 413 -16.01 3.38 15.39
C THR A 413 -16.58 2.98 16.75
N SER A 414 -16.13 1.85 17.29
CA SER A 414 -16.63 1.28 18.54
C SER A 414 -15.52 0.85 19.49
N GLY A 415 -14.26 1.15 19.18
CA GLY A 415 -13.11 0.76 19.99
C GLY A 415 -13.00 1.58 21.26
N SER A 416 -12.46 0.98 22.31
CA SER A 416 -12.15 1.71 23.55
C SER A 416 -11.04 2.72 23.30
N ALA A 417 -11.14 3.91 23.92
CA ALA A 417 -10.00 4.81 24.00
C ALA A 417 -8.88 4.09 24.79
N VAL A 418 -7.66 4.04 24.23
CA VAL A 418 -6.52 3.56 25.02
C VAL A 418 -6.15 4.69 25.98
N VAL A 419 -6.20 4.43 27.28
CA VAL A 419 -5.58 5.31 28.27
C VAL A 419 -4.09 5.00 28.21
N ILE A 420 -3.30 5.92 27.67
CA ILE A 420 -1.84 5.81 27.74
C ILE A 420 -1.45 6.42 29.09
N ASP A 421 -1.17 5.58 30.08
CA ASP A 421 -0.51 6.03 31.31
C ASP A 421 0.90 6.48 30.95
N ASN A 422 1.12 7.79 30.86
CA ASN A 422 2.43 8.41 30.62
C ASN A 422 3.32 8.33 31.89
N ALA A 423 3.54 7.13 32.44
CA ALA A 423 4.32 6.93 33.67
C ALA A 423 5.80 6.56 33.44
N ALA A 424 6.32 6.66 32.21
CA ALA A 424 7.70 6.25 31.91
C ALA A 424 8.42 7.27 31.01
N GLN A 425 8.58 8.51 31.49
CA GLN A 425 9.57 9.42 30.91
C GLN A 425 10.07 10.50 31.88
N GLU A 426 10.46 10.14 33.10
CA GLU A 426 11.36 10.96 33.93
C GLU A 426 12.35 10.06 34.67
N THR A 427 13.46 9.71 34.01
CA THR A 427 14.73 9.46 34.71
C THR A 427 15.79 10.31 34.05
N SER A 428 15.97 11.50 34.62
CA SER A 428 17.06 12.44 34.39
C SER A 428 18.37 11.83 34.89
N GLY A 429 19.09 11.16 34.00
CA GLY A 429 20.52 10.87 34.17
C GLY A 429 21.34 12.07 33.76
N GLY A 430 21.63 12.96 34.72
CA GLY A 430 22.57 14.05 34.52
C GLY A 430 23.99 13.53 34.36
N THR A 431 24.67 13.93 33.29
CA THR A 431 26.13 13.92 33.24
C THR A 431 26.58 15.17 32.53
N GLN A 432 27.17 16.08 33.31
CA GLN A 432 27.96 17.21 32.82
C GLN A 432 29.12 16.67 31.99
N ASN A 433 29.38 17.28 30.83
CA ASN A 433 30.73 17.75 30.51
C ASN A 433 30.75 18.63 29.24
N ASP A 434 31.29 19.82 29.47
CA ASP A 434 32.24 20.57 28.66
C ASP A 434 31.92 21.01 27.24
N SER A 435 31.69 22.32 27.21
CA SER A 435 31.90 23.26 26.13
C SER A 435 33.18 23.04 25.32
N HIS A 436 33.02 22.82 24.02
CA HIS A 436 33.88 23.49 23.04
C HIS A 436 33.12 23.88 21.79
N SER A 437 33.18 25.18 21.52
CA SER A 437 32.64 25.86 20.35
C SER A 437 33.39 25.48 19.08
N SER A 438 32.65 25.10 18.04
CA SER A 438 33.05 25.41 16.66
C SER A 438 31.82 25.60 15.81
N LYS A 439 31.56 26.87 15.50
CA LYS A 439 30.64 27.31 14.45
C LYS A 439 31.20 26.82 13.11
N ARG A 440 30.47 25.95 12.41
CA ARG A 440 30.56 25.83 10.95
C ARG A 440 29.19 26.10 10.36
N ASN A 441 29.06 27.30 9.81
CA ASN A 441 28.07 27.63 8.81
C ASN A 441 28.33 26.79 7.57
N THR A 442 27.36 25.97 7.17
CA THR A 442 27.21 25.52 5.78
C THR A 442 25.75 25.66 5.42
N GLU A 443 25.38 26.85 4.96
CA GLU A 443 24.19 27.06 4.14
C GLU A 443 24.41 26.32 2.81
N ALA A 444 23.82 25.14 2.70
CA ALA A 444 23.63 24.50 1.40
C ALA A 444 22.41 25.14 0.74
N VAL A 445 22.67 26.12 -0.13
CA VAL A 445 21.69 26.64 -1.09
C VAL A 445 21.31 25.50 -2.03
N VAL A 446 20.19 24.84 -1.77
CA VAL A 446 19.60 23.87 -2.69
C VAL A 446 18.81 24.66 -3.73
N ASN A 447 19.30 24.62 -4.98
CA ASN A 447 18.59 25.09 -6.16
C ASN A 447 17.25 24.37 -6.28
N THR A 448 16.15 25.08 -5.97
CA THR A 448 14.80 24.70 -6.36
C THR A 448 14.63 24.92 -7.86
N LEU A 449 14.99 23.91 -8.66
CA LEU A 449 14.60 23.89 -10.07
C LEU A 449 13.09 23.67 -10.16
N SER A 450 12.43 24.75 -10.57
CA SER A 450 11.00 24.84 -10.83
C SER A 450 10.58 23.82 -11.90
N THR A 451 9.50 23.09 -11.64
CA THR A 451 8.80 22.24 -12.61
C THR A 451 8.10 23.10 -13.67
N ASN A 452 8.86 23.66 -14.60
CA ASN A 452 8.30 24.31 -15.79
C ASN A 452 7.84 23.24 -16.78
N ILE A 453 6.54 22.95 -16.73
CA ILE A 453 5.79 22.23 -17.74
C ILE A 453 5.93 22.98 -19.08
N VAL A 454 6.65 22.39 -20.03
CA VAL A 454 6.79 22.90 -21.40
C VAL A 454 5.46 22.71 -22.14
N ARG A 455 4.67 23.79 -22.26
CA ARG A 455 3.56 23.88 -23.24
C ARG A 455 4.14 24.22 -24.62
N LYS A 456 4.16 23.25 -25.54
CA LYS A 456 4.31 23.52 -26.99
C LYS A 456 3.04 24.20 -27.51
N LYS A 457 3.13 25.50 -27.84
CA LYS A 457 2.16 26.18 -28.71
C LYS A 457 2.43 25.77 -30.16
N GLN A 458 1.46 25.11 -30.81
CA GLN A 458 1.41 25.04 -32.27
C GLN A 458 1.08 26.44 -32.81
N LYS A 459 1.98 27.01 -33.61
CA LYS A 459 1.69 28.17 -34.47
C LYS A 459 1.02 27.67 -35.73
N VAL A 460 -0.24 28.03 -35.92
CA VAL A 460 -0.88 28.09 -37.25
C VAL A 460 -0.23 29.28 -37.97
N LYS A 461 0.24 29.07 -39.20
CA LYS A 461 0.65 30.14 -40.12
C LYS A 461 -0.46 30.36 -41.16
N PRO A 462 -0.56 31.59 -41.69
CA PRO A 462 -1.74 32.11 -42.40
C PRO A 462 -2.04 31.39 -43.70
#